data_AF-A0A9D6X8U7-F1
#
_entry.id   AF-A0A9D6X8U7-F1
#
_cell.length_a   1.000
_cell.length_b   1.000
_cell.length_c   1.000
_cell.angle_alpha   90.00
_cell.angle_beta   90.00
_cell.angle_gamma   90.00
#
_symmetry.space_group_name_H-M   'P 1'
#
loop_
_entity.id
_entity.type
_entity.pdbx_description
1 polymer ?
#
loop_
_entity_poly.entity_id
_entity_poly.type
_entity_poly.pdbx_seq_one_letter_code
_entity_poly.pdbx_strand_id
1 'polypeptide(L)' 'MDCPKCKGLMMMERFSDFFLIFYAWKCINCGSIVDRTIAANKRKSLAELEQPPVPTRSLG' A
#
# COMPACT_ATOMS: atom_id res chain seq x y z
N MET A 1 4.72 0.74 -16.12
CA MET A 1 4.87 1.41 -14.81
C MET A 1 5.98 0.69 -14.08
N ASP A 2 6.91 1.41 -13.44
CA ASP A 2 8.04 0.78 -12.77
C ASP A 2 7.75 0.57 -11.29
N CYS A 3 8.18 -0.58 -10.76
CA CYS A 3 7.94 -0.93 -9.37
C CYS A 3 8.61 0.10 -8.44
N PRO A 4 7.89 0.72 -7.50
CA PRO A 4 8.49 1.68 -6.58
C PRO A 4 9.52 1.04 -5.63
N LYS A 5 9.46 -0.29 -5.44
CA LYS A 5 10.37 -1.05 -4.58
C LYS A 5 11.66 -1.46 -5.30
N CYS A 6 11.57 -2.07 -6.48
CA CYS A 6 12.73 -2.65 -7.16
C CYS A 6 13.00 -2.10 -8.57
N LYS A 7 12.21 -1.12 -9.02
CA LYS A 7 12.24 -0.57 -10.40
C LYS A 7 11.99 -1.59 -11.52
N GLY A 8 11.56 -2.81 -11.18
CA GLY A 8 11.19 -3.84 -12.14
C GLY A 8 9.84 -3.58 -12.81
N LEU A 9 9.54 -4.39 -13.83
CA LEU A 9 8.31 -4.29 -14.61
C LEU A 9 7.08 -4.58 -13.74
N MET A 10 6.04 -3.76 -13.90
CA MET A 10 4.72 -4.02 -13.35
C MET A 10 3.71 -4.32 -14.45
N MET A 11 2.81 -5.26 -14.17
CA MET A 11 1.70 -5.64 -15.03
C MET A 11 0.38 -5.43 -14.30
N MET A 12 -0.66 -5.03 -15.04
CA MET A 12 -2.01 -4.94 -14.49
C MET A 12 -2.58 -6.35 -14.37
N GLU A 13 -2.93 -6.77 -13.16
CA GLU A 13 -3.54 -8.07 -12.88
C GLU A 13 -4.93 -7.88 -12.27
N ARG A 14 -5.83 -8.83 -12.56
CA ARG A 14 -7.14 -8.95 -11.91
C ARG A 14 -6.99 -9.76 -10.65
N PHE A 15 -7.30 -9.15 -9.51
CA PHE A 15 -7.38 -9.80 -8.21
C PHE A 15 -8.84 -10.05 -7.86
N SER A 16 -9.10 -11.21 -7.28
CA SER A 16 -10.43 -11.58 -6.79
C SER A 16 -10.29 -12.31 -5.47
N ASP A 17 -10.99 -11.86 -4.45
CA ASP A 17 -11.25 -12.61 -3.22
C ASP A 17 -12.74 -13.01 -3.16
N PHE A 18 -13.22 -13.43 -1.98
CA PHE A 18 -14.62 -13.82 -1.79
C PHE A 18 -15.64 -12.67 -1.92
N PHE A 19 -15.22 -11.42 -1.72
CA PHE A 19 -16.09 -10.25 -1.60
C PHE A 19 -15.83 -9.19 -2.70
N LEU A 20 -14.64 -9.14 -3.27
CA LEU A 20 -14.17 -8.06 -4.12
C LEU A 20 -13.39 -8.58 -5.32
N ILE A 21 -13.63 -7.93 -6.46
CA ILE A 21 -12.82 -8.04 -7.66
C ILE A 21 -12.24 -6.65 -7.93
N PHE A 22 -10.92 -6.56 -8.06
CA PHE A 22 -10.24 -5.31 -8.36
C PHE A 22 -9.05 -5.52 -9.26
N TYR A 23 -8.57 -4.44 -9.87
CA TYR A 23 -7.39 -4.44 -10.72
C TYR A 23 -6.28 -3.69 -10.02
N ALA A 24 -5.10 -4.29 -9.96
CA ALA A 24 -3.92 -3.68 -9.36
C ALA A 24 -2.68 -3.96 -10.20
N TRP A 25 -1.66 -3.12 -10.04
CA TRP A 25 -0.36 -3.34 -10.65
C TRP A 25 0.46 -4.25 -9.78
N LYS A 26 0.93 -5.37 -10.31
CA LYS A 26 1.83 -6.29 -9.62
C LYS A 26 3.19 -6.30 -10.31
N CYS A 27 4.24 -6.17 -9.51
CA CYS A 27 5.59 -6.33 -10.01
C CYS A 27 5.92 -7.80 -10.23
N ILE A 28 6.35 -8.14 -11.44
CA ILE A 28 6.73 -9.51 -11.82
C ILE A 28 8.03 -9.92 -11.09
N ASN A 29 8.91 -8.96 -10.81
CA ASN A 29 10.21 -9.23 -10.22
C ASN A 29 10.19 -9.40 -8.69
N CYS A 30 9.35 -8.63 -7.97
CA CYS A 30 9.36 -8.63 -6.49
C CYS A 30 8.00 -8.82 -5.83
N GLY A 31 6.93 -8.98 -6.61
CA GLY A 31 5.58 -9.22 -6.10
C GLY A 31 4.89 -8.02 -5.45
N SER A 32 5.50 -6.82 -5.43
CA SER A 32 4.84 -5.63 -4.88
C SER A 32 3.57 -5.31 -5.65
N ILE A 33 2.45 -5.11 -4.92
CA ILE A 33 1.15 -4.76 -5.48
C ILE A 33 0.89 -3.27 -5.19
N VAL A 34 0.41 -2.54 -6.20
CA VAL A 34 0.04 -1.13 -6.09
C VAL A 34 -1.31 -0.90 -6.78
N ASP A 35 -2.28 -0.42 -6.02
CA ASP A 35 -3.51 0.18 -6.51
C ASP A 35 -3.74 1.56 -5.85
N ARG A 36 -4.85 2.22 -6.18
CA ARG A 36 -5.20 3.53 -5.61
C ARG A 36 -5.36 3.49 -4.08
N THR A 37 -6.00 2.46 -3.55
CA THR A 37 -6.23 2.23 -2.12
C THR A 37 -4.93 1.91 -1.41
N ILE A 38 -4.12 0.98 -1.94
CA ILE A 38 -2.79 0.64 -1.39
C ILE A 38 -1.89 1.88 -1.34
N ALA A 39 -1.87 2.67 -2.42
CA ALA A 39 -1.09 3.91 -2.47
C ALA A 39 -1.58 4.95 -1.46
N ALA A 40 -2.90 5.10 -1.31
CA ALA A 40 -3.50 6.02 -0.34
C ALA A 40 -3.20 5.58 1.10
N ASN A 41 -3.34 4.29 1.40
CA ASN A 41 -3.05 3.73 2.72
C ASN A 41 -1.58 3.87 3.09
N LYS A 42 -0.67 3.66 2.13
CA LYS A 42 0.76 3.89 2.33
C LYS A 42 1.07 5.35 2.67
N ARG A 43 0.45 6.30 1.97
CA ARG A 43 0.63 7.74 2.26
C ARG A 43 0.12 8.11 3.64
N LYS A 44 -1.06 7.61 4.03
CA LYS A 44 -1.63 7.83 5.36
C LYS A 44 -0.71 7.28 6.46
N SER A 45 -0.24 6.04 6.29
CA SER A 45 0.65 5.39 7.27
C SER A 45 1.96 6.15 7.46
N LEU A 46 2.54 6.67 6.36
CA LEU A 46 3.75 7.49 6.43
C LEU A 46 3.49 8.82 7.13
N ALA A 47 2.39 9.50 6.82
CA ALA A 47 2.00 10.74 7.49
C ALA A 47 1.73 10.55 8.99
N GLU A 48 1.24 9.37 9.39
CA GLU A 48 1.00 9.03 10.81
C GLU A 48 2.31 8.78 11.57
N LEU A 49 3.32 8.19 10.93
CA LEU A 49 4.67 8.05 11.52
C LEU A 49 5.39 9.38 11.72
N GLU A 50 5.03 10.42 10.97
CA GLU A 50 5.58 11.77 11.11
C GLU A 50 4.90 12.57 12.24
N GLN A 51 3.80 12.07 12.83
CA GLN A 51 3.13 12.74 13.94
C GLN A 51 3.92 12.57 15.23
N PRO A 52 4.01 13.63 16.07
CA PRO A 52 4.55 13.48 17.42
C PRO A 52 3.73 12.43 18.18
N PRO A 53 4.36 11.61 19.05
CA PRO A 53 3.66 10.57 19.78
C PRO A 53 2.47 11.19 20.53
N VAL A 54 1.27 10.65 20.26
CA VAL A 54 0.05 11.09 20.95
C VAL A 54 0.28 10.86 22.44
N PRO A 55 0.17 11.90 23.29
CA PRO A 55 0.43 11.75 24.72
C PRO A 55 -0.55 10.72 25.28
N THR A 56 -0.01 9.60 25.76
CA THR A 56 -0.80 8.57 26.41
C THR A 56 -1.37 9.17 27.68
N ARG A 57 -2.67 9.49 27.68
CA ARG A 57 -3.37 9.86 28.91
C ARG A 57 -3.33 8.66 29.85
N SER A 58 -2.51 8.75 30.89
CA SER A 58 -2.60 7.86 32.04
C SER A 58 -3.99 8.02 32.63
N LEU A 59 -4.83 6.98 32.50
CA LEU A 59 -6.05 6.85 33.28
C LEU A 59 -5.60 6.70 34.74
N GLY A 60 -5.75 7.77 35.51
CA GLY A 60 -5.63 7.75 36.97
C GLY A 60 -6.90 7.25 37.63
#